data_AF-A0A0F9W805-F1
#
_entry.id   AF-A0A0F9W805-F1
#
_cell.length_a   1.000
_cell.length_b   1.000
_cell.length_c   1.000
_cell.angle_alpha   90.00
_cell.angle_beta   90.00
_cell.angle_gamma   90.00
#
_symmetry.space_group_name_H-M   'P 1'
#
loop_
_entity.id
_entity.type
_entity.pdbx_description
1 polymer ?
#
loop_
_entity_poly.entity_id
_entity_poly.type
_entity_poly.pdbx_seq_one_letter_code
_entity_poly.pdbx_strand_id
1 'polypeptide(L)'
;MPPPNVTAAWCRKKASCKWCKKDITLATPMITVFFWNKGNDAKRTWNSKLYYHMQCWMDQAMDYLNTHPYHARGGKRGPNKLASALNVEQKVARLKLIRRKNYLDYKLRGLSDAPDTALDIAMIEKEQSELIAKILDVGGIPKSWLVKLM
;
A
#
# COMPACT_ATOMS: atom_id res chain seq x y z
N MET A 1 -9.83 1.89 11.94
CA MET A 1 -10.00 0.61 12.65
C MET A 1 -9.02 -0.37 12.03
N PRO A 2 -8.17 -1.08 12.81
CA PRO A 2 -7.31 -2.11 12.24
C PRO A 2 -8.16 -3.18 11.54
N PRO A 3 -7.67 -3.78 10.43
CA PRO A 3 -8.39 -4.86 9.79
C PRO A 3 -8.60 -6.01 10.79
N PRO A 4 -9.79 -6.64 10.80
CA PRO A 4 -10.03 -7.77 11.67
C PRO A 4 -9.16 -8.96 11.25
N ASN A 5 -8.71 -9.76 12.21
CA ASN A 5 -8.07 -11.03 11.90
C ASN A 5 -9.16 -12.05 11.57
N VAL A 6 -9.04 -12.71 10.42
CA VAL A 6 -10.01 -13.69 9.93
C VAL A 6 -9.31 -15.04 9.80
N THR A 7 -9.86 -16.08 10.43
CA THR A 7 -9.33 -17.45 10.32
C THR A 7 -10.43 -18.44 10.00
N ALA A 8 -10.11 -19.44 9.17
CA ALA A 8 -10.94 -20.61 8.99
C ALA A 8 -10.58 -21.66 10.05
N ALA A 9 -11.58 -22.22 10.71
CA ALA A 9 -11.40 -23.23 11.74
C ALA A 9 -12.58 -24.20 11.77
N TRP A 10 -12.37 -25.38 12.34
CA TRP A 10 -13.46 -26.31 12.61
C TRP A 10 -14.24 -25.89 13.87
N CYS A 11 -15.57 -26.03 13.82
CA CYS A 11 -16.44 -25.77 14.96
C CYS A 11 -16.24 -26.84 16.04
N ARG A 12 -15.59 -26.48 17.15
CA ARG A 12 -15.31 -27.38 18.29
C ARG A 12 -16.26 -27.18 19.49
N LYS A 13 -17.13 -26.18 19.43
CA LYS A 13 -18.02 -25.77 20.53
C LYS A 13 -19.31 -25.20 19.98
N LYS A 14 -20.35 -25.09 20.82
CA LYS A 14 -21.57 -24.40 20.43
C LYS A 14 -21.26 -22.94 20.03
N ALA A 15 -21.52 -22.61 18.77
CA ALA A 15 -21.31 -21.29 18.20
C ALA A 15 -22.50 -20.94 17.32
N SER A 16 -22.90 -19.67 17.29
CA SER A 16 -23.96 -19.17 16.43
C SER A 16 -23.39 -18.26 15.34
N CYS A 17 -23.91 -18.41 14.13
CA CYS A 17 -23.53 -17.56 13.01
C CYS A 17 -24.04 -16.13 13.25
N LYS A 18 -23.16 -15.14 13.17
CA LYS A 18 -23.52 -13.75 13.37
C LYS A 18 -24.43 -13.20 12.25
N TRP A 19 -24.34 -13.74 11.03
CA TRP A 19 -25.15 -13.34 9.89
C TRP A 19 -26.56 -13.92 9.96
N CYS A 20 -26.72 -15.24 9.78
CA CYS A 20 -28.03 -15.89 9.70
C CYS A 20 -28.65 -16.22 11.07
N LYS A 21 -27.95 -15.98 12.18
CA LYS A 21 -28.37 -16.28 13.58
C LYS A 21 -28.60 -17.76 13.89
N LYS A 22 -28.40 -18.66 12.95
CA LYS A 22 -28.50 -20.12 13.16
C LYS A 22 -27.24 -20.67 13.82
N ASP A 23 -27.39 -21.76 14.54
CA ASP A 23 -26.27 -22.48 15.15
C ASP A 23 -25.35 -23.08 14.07
N ILE A 24 -24.05 -23.12 14.38
CA ILE A 24 -23.02 -23.78 13.58
C ILE A 24 -22.85 -25.18 14.12
N THR A 25 -23.08 -26.16 13.27
CA THR A 25 -22.94 -27.59 13.57
C THR A 25 -21.52 -27.93 14.04
N LEU A 26 -21.41 -28.78 15.06
CA LEU A 26 -20.11 -29.27 15.53
C LEU A 26 -19.39 -30.01 14.40
N ALA A 27 -18.06 -29.93 14.41
CA ALA A 27 -17.18 -30.53 13.39
C ALA A 27 -17.48 -30.06 11.95
N THR A 28 -18.06 -28.87 11.77
CA THR A 28 -18.18 -28.23 10.44
C THR A 28 -17.24 -27.04 10.30
N PRO A 29 -16.80 -26.71 9.07
CA PRO A 29 -15.92 -25.57 8.85
C PRO A 29 -16.66 -24.24 9.10
N MET A 30 -15.99 -23.33 9.82
CA MET A 30 -16.51 -22.01 10.14
C MET A 30 -15.44 -20.93 10.00
N ILE A 31 -15.87 -19.69 9.83
CA ILE A 31 -15.01 -18.51 9.85
C ILE A 31 -15.09 -17.86 11.22
N THR A 32 -13.92 -17.58 11.82
CA THR A 32 -13.80 -16.81 13.06
C THR A 32 -13.19 -15.46 12.75
N VAL A 33 -13.89 -14.40 13.14
CA VAL A 33 -13.46 -13.01 12.94
C VAL A 33 -13.14 -12.40 14.30
N PHE A 34 -11.94 -11.90 14.44
CA PHE A 34 -11.43 -11.25 15.65
C PHE A 34 -11.33 -9.76 15.42
N PHE A 35 -12.10 -8.99 16.20
CA PHE A 35 -12.01 -7.53 16.23
C PHE A 35 -11.15 -7.09 17.40
N TRP A 36 -10.09 -6.36 17.09
CA TRP A 36 -9.30 -5.62 18.05
C TRP A 36 -10.09 -4.39 18.49
N ASN A 37 -10.71 -4.46 19.68
CA ASN A 37 -11.50 -3.37 20.21
C ASN A 37 -10.56 -2.39 20.94
N LYS A 38 -10.29 -1.22 20.38
CA LYS A 38 -9.61 -0.11 21.10
C LYS A 38 -10.63 0.59 22.01
N GLY A 39 -11.14 -0.09 23.03
CA GLY A 39 -12.22 0.44 23.88
C GLY A 39 -12.05 0.12 25.36
N ASN A 40 -11.63 1.15 26.11
CA ASN A 40 -11.59 1.28 27.57
C ASN A 40 -10.50 0.46 28.30
N ASP A 41 -9.43 1.13 28.74
CA ASP A 41 -8.32 0.57 29.52
C ASP A 41 -8.79 -0.15 30.81
N ALA A 42 -9.97 0.18 31.32
CA ALA A 42 -10.53 -0.45 32.51
C ALA A 42 -11.16 -1.84 32.26
N LYS A 43 -11.47 -2.19 31.01
CA LYS A 43 -12.10 -3.49 30.67
C LYS A 43 -11.14 -4.35 29.85
N ARG A 44 -10.43 -5.24 30.52
CA ARG A 44 -9.51 -6.26 29.96
C ARG A 44 -10.18 -7.34 29.09
N THR A 45 -11.26 -7.04 28.36
CA THR A 45 -11.85 -7.94 27.36
C THR A 45 -11.44 -7.52 25.96
N TRP A 46 -10.24 -7.96 25.56
CA TRP A 46 -9.47 -7.41 24.44
C TRP A 46 -9.98 -7.77 23.03
N ASN A 47 -10.86 -8.77 22.89
CA ASN A 47 -11.20 -9.31 21.57
C ASN A 47 -12.67 -9.72 21.47
N SER A 48 -13.42 -9.08 20.56
CA SER A 48 -14.73 -9.59 20.16
C SER A 48 -14.54 -10.65 19.08
N LYS A 49 -15.00 -11.88 19.36
CA LYS A 49 -14.98 -13.01 18.41
C LYS A 49 -16.37 -13.20 17.82
N LEU A 50 -16.47 -13.14 16.51
CA LEU A 50 -17.70 -13.46 15.77
C LEU A 50 -17.47 -14.72 14.95
N TYR A 51 -18.49 -15.56 14.87
CA TYR A 51 -18.46 -16.81 14.11
C TYR A 51 -19.43 -16.73 12.94
N TYR A 52 -19.09 -17.37 11.83
CA TYR A 52 -19.91 -17.42 10.63
C TYR A 52 -19.83 -18.82 10.01
N HIS A 53 -20.91 -19.31 9.42
CA HIS A 53 -20.79 -20.38 8.42
C HIS A 53 -19.92 -19.87 7.27
N MET A 54 -19.15 -20.75 6.63
CA MET A 54 -18.29 -20.35 5.51
C MET A 54 -19.09 -19.63 4.41
N GLN A 55 -20.24 -20.19 4.01
CA GLN A 55 -21.05 -19.61 2.94
C GLN A 55 -21.60 -18.23 3.35
N CYS A 56 -22.15 -18.11 4.56
CA CYS A 56 -22.69 -16.83 5.04
C CYS A 56 -21.65 -15.70 5.11
N TRP A 57 -20.38 -16.02 5.36
CA TRP A 57 -19.30 -15.03 5.32
C TRP A 57 -19.05 -14.52 3.90
N MET A 58 -19.08 -15.41 2.91
CA MET A 58 -18.91 -15.07 1.50
C MET A 58 -20.12 -14.29 0.98
N ASP A 59 -21.34 -14.73 1.30
CA ASP A 59 -22.58 -14.05 0.90
C ASP A 59 -22.60 -12.61 1.44
N GLN A 60 -22.25 -12.42 2.71
CA GLN A 60 -22.11 -11.09 3.30
C GLN A 60 -21.09 -10.22 2.56
N ALA A 61 -19.94 -10.80 2.18
CA ALA A 61 -18.91 -10.06 1.44
C ALA A 61 -19.40 -9.66 0.05
N MET A 62 -20.13 -10.54 -0.64
CA MET A 62 -20.72 -10.26 -1.94
C MET A 62 -21.81 -9.19 -1.85
N ASP A 63 -22.71 -9.26 -0.87
CA ASP A 63 -23.71 -8.22 -0.61
C ASP A 63 -23.07 -6.85 -0.34
N TYR A 64 -21.97 -6.85 0.42
CA TYR A 64 -21.19 -5.64 0.65
C TYR A 64 -20.60 -5.08 -0.64
N LEU A 65 -19.97 -5.92 -1.47
CA LEU A 65 -19.38 -5.49 -2.74
C LEU A 65 -20.42 -5.02 -3.76
N ASN A 66 -21.61 -5.62 -3.75
CA ASN A 66 -22.72 -5.21 -4.62
C ASN A 66 -23.27 -3.83 -4.21
N THR A 67 -23.35 -3.56 -2.91
CA THR A 67 -23.83 -2.25 -2.38
C THR A 67 -22.73 -1.19 -2.36
N HIS A 68 -21.47 -1.60 -2.34
CA HIS A 68 -20.29 -0.73 -2.36
C HIS A 68 -19.36 -1.15 -3.49
N PRO A 69 -19.73 -0.90 -4.76
CA PRO A 69 -18.86 -1.20 -5.89
C PRO A 69 -17.48 -0.62 -5.64
N TYR A 70 -16.44 -1.42 -5.90
CA TYR A 70 -15.07 -0.94 -5.75
C TYR A 70 -14.83 0.17 -6.77
N HIS A 71 -14.96 1.41 -6.32
CA HIS A 71 -14.34 2.53 -6.98
C HIS A 71 -12.87 2.41 -6.67
N ALA A 72 -12.07 2.00 -7.66
CA ALA A 72 -10.65 2.21 -7.61
C ALA A 72 -10.46 3.64 -7.13
N ARG A 73 -9.75 3.82 -6.01
CA ARG A 73 -9.20 5.13 -5.68
C ARG A 73 -8.17 5.40 -6.77
N GLY A 74 -8.64 5.74 -7.98
CA GLY A 74 -7.91 6.59 -8.89
C GLY A 74 -7.57 7.77 -8.01
N GLY A 75 -6.32 7.80 -7.55
CA GLY A 75 -5.87 8.86 -6.67
C GLY A 75 -6.31 10.16 -7.31
N LYS A 76 -6.53 11.20 -6.51
CA LYS A 76 -6.71 12.58 -6.98
C LYS A 76 -5.59 13.09 -7.92
N ARG A 77 -4.64 12.24 -8.30
CA ARG A 77 -3.74 12.37 -9.44
C ARG A 77 -4.46 11.77 -10.64
N GLY A 78 -5.19 12.61 -11.38
CA GLY A 78 -5.60 12.27 -12.74
C GLY A 78 -4.41 11.78 -13.56
N PRO A 79 -4.65 11.19 -14.75
CA PRO A 79 -3.58 10.70 -15.61
C PRO A 79 -2.49 11.77 -15.69
N ASN A 80 -1.27 11.40 -15.30
CA ASN A 80 -0.15 12.34 -15.30
C ASN A 80 0.01 12.79 -16.76
N LYS A 81 -0.48 13.98 -17.10
CA LYS A 81 -0.66 14.46 -18.48
C LYS A 81 0.64 14.32 -19.29
N LEU A 82 1.77 14.51 -18.61
CA LEU A 82 3.11 14.27 -19.14
C LEU A 82 3.34 12.80 -19.49
N ALA A 83 3.08 11.88 -18.56
CA ALA A 83 3.29 10.44 -18.77
C ALA A 83 2.30 9.82 -19.77
N SER A 84 1.12 10.43 -19.98
CA SER A 84 0.20 10.05 -21.04
C SER A 84 0.61 10.58 -22.41
N ALA A 85 1.29 11.72 -22.49
CA ALA A 85 1.73 12.35 -23.74
C ALA A 85 3.00 11.73 -24.36
N LEU A 86 3.81 11.03 -23.55
CA LEU A 86 5.04 10.38 -24.04
C LEU A 86 4.74 9.10 -24.82
N ASN A 87 5.56 8.81 -25.84
CA ASN A 87 5.55 7.51 -26.51
C ASN A 87 6.15 6.40 -25.60
N VAL A 88 6.01 5.13 -25.98
CA VAL A 88 6.46 4.00 -25.14
C VAL A 88 7.98 4.05 -24.90
N GLU A 89 8.76 4.39 -25.91
CA GLU A 89 10.23 4.45 -25.83
C GLU A 89 10.71 5.56 -24.87
N GLN A 90 10.11 6.74 -24.97
CA GLN A 90 10.33 7.87 -24.06
C GLN A 90 9.93 7.51 -22.64
N LYS A 91 8.82 6.77 -22.43
CA LYS A 91 8.45 6.30 -21.08
C LYS A 91 9.52 5.38 -20.50
N VAL A 92 10.06 4.46 -21.30
CA VAL A 92 11.12 3.54 -20.85
C VAL A 92 12.41 4.31 -20.55
N ALA A 93 12.85 5.19 -21.46
CA ALA A 93 14.04 6.02 -21.28
C ALA A 93 13.92 6.91 -20.02
N ARG A 94 12.78 7.57 -19.86
CA ARG A 94 12.47 8.39 -18.69
C ARG A 94 12.47 7.58 -17.40
N LEU A 95 11.92 6.37 -17.41
CA LEU A 95 11.90 5.49 -16.25
C LEU A 95 13.33 5.08 -15.82
N LYS A 96 14.22 4.80 -16.78
CA LYS A 96 15.64 4.49 -16.50
C LYS A 96 16.33 5.67 -15.81
N LEU A 97 16.15 6.89 -16.32
CA LEU A 97 16.70 8.11 -15.73
C LEU A 97 16.18 8.35 -14.30
N ILE A 98 14.87 8.18 -14.09
CA ILE A 98 14.26 8.33 -12.75
C ILE A 98 14.83 7.31 -11.76
N ARG A 99 14.97 6.04 -12.18
CA ARG A 99 15.55 4.99 -11.34
C ARG A 99 16.99 5.31 -10.97
N ARG A 100 17.79 5.80 -11.92
CA ARG A 100 19.18 6.19 -11.66
C ARG A 100 19.26 7.33 -10.64
N LYS A 101 18.43 8.37 -10.80
CA LYS A 101 18.36 9.48 -9.83
C LYS A 101 17.97 8.99 -8.43
N ASN A 102 16.97 8.10 -8.33
CA ASN A 102 16.56 7.54 -7.04
C ASN A 102 17.69 6.75 -6.36
N TYR A 103 18.50 6.03 -7.14
CA TYR A 103 19.68 5.33 -6.63
C TYR A 103 20.74 6.32 -6.11
N LEU A 104 21.00 7.41 -6.82
CA LEU A 104 21.91 8.46 -6.35
C LEU A 104 21.40 9.15 -5.08
N ASP A 105 20.10 9.47 -5.00
CA ASP A 105 19.46 10.02 -3.78
C ASP A 105 19.57 9.07 -2.58
N TYR A 106 19.62 7.75 -2.83
CA TYR A 106 19.83 6.75 -1.79
C TYR A 106 21.30 6.69 -1.37
N LYS A 107 22.23 6.67 -2.32
CA LYS A 107 23.68 6.68 -2.05
C LYS A 107 24.08 7.93 -1.27
N LEU A 108 23.59 9.10 -1.66
CA LEU A 108 23.84 10.37 -0.98
C LEU A 108 23.38 10.34 0.48
N ARG A 109 22.19 9.75 0.74
CA ARG A 109 21.68 9.57 2.11
C ARG A 109 22.52 8.63 2.97
N GLY A 110 23.24 7.68 2.37
CA GLY A 110 24.16 6.81 3.10
C GLY A 110 25.51 7.47 3.39
N LEU A 111 25.88 8.50 2.63
CA LEU A 111 27.18 9.18 2.74
C LEU A 111 27.14 10.39 3.69
N SER A 112 25.95 10.93 4.01
CA SER A 112 25.81 12.09 4.90
C SER A 112 26.34 11.85 6.30
N ASP A 113 26.41 10.59 6.73
CA ASP A 113 26.74 10.20 8.11
C ASP A 113 28.18 9.63 8.22
N ALA A 114 28.91 9.55 7.11
CA ALA A 114 30.24 8.94 7.05
C ALA A 114 31.35 10.01 6.94
N PRO A 115 32.49 9.85 7.65
CA PRO A 115 33.63 10.75 7.53
C PRO A 115 34.29 10.62 6.15
N ASP A 116 34.81 11.74 5.65
CA ASP A 116 35.65 11.84 4.44
C ASP A 116 34.96 11.48 3.10
N THR A 117 33.66 11.83 2.97
CA THR A 117 32.83 11.54 1.78
C THR A 117 32.64 12.73 0.82
N ALA A 118 33.35 13.84 1.03
CA ALA A 118 33.15 15.09 0.28
C ALA A 118 33.33 14.91 -1.24
N LEU A 119 34.30 14.09 -1.65
CA LEU A 119 34.58 13.83 -3.06
C LEU A 119 33.49 12.94 -3.70
N ASP A 120 33.00 11.93 -2.98
CA ASP A 120 31.90 11.08 -3.41
C ASP A 120 30.60 11.89 -3.57
N ILE A 121 30.32 12.81 -2.64
CA ILE A 121 29.17 13.72 -2.70
C ILE A 121 29.26 14.59 -3.96
N ALA A 122 30.40 15.25 -4.21
CA ALA A 122 30.60 16.10 -5.38
C ALA A 122 30.44 15.33 -6.71
N MET A 123 30.92 14.08 -6.78
CA MET A 123 30.72 13.22 -7.95
C MET A 123 29.25 12.86 -8.16
N ILE A 124 28.53 12.55 -7.09
CA ILE A 124 27.09 12.24 -7.14
C ILE A 124 26.29 13.45 -7.59
N GLU A 125 26.58 14.64 -7.07
CA GLU A 125 25.89 15.89 -7.44
C GLU A 125 26.12 16.27 -8.91
N LYS A 126 27.35 16.06 -9.41
CA LYS A 126 27.66 16.22 -10.83
C LYS A 126 26.81 15.27 -11.69
N GLU A 127 26.76 13.98 -11.32
CA GLU A 127 25.95 12.99 -12.06
C GLU A 127 24.45 13.33 -12.00
N GLN A 128 23.96 13.82 -10.87
CA GLN A 128 22.56 14.27 -10.75
C GLN A 128 22.25 15.44 -11.68
N SER A 129 23.17 16.40 -11.82
CA SER A 129 23.02 17.54 -12.72
C SER A 129 22.93 17.10 -14.19
N GLU A 130 23.79 16.17 -14.60
CA GLU A 130 23.75 15.57 -15.94
C GLU A 130 22.45 14.79 -16.20
N LEU A 131 21.93 14.09 -15.19
CA LEU A 131 20.65 13.38 -15.28
C LEU A 131 19.46 14.34 -15.40
N ILE A 132 19.51 15.50 -14.75
CA ILE A 132 18.49 16.53 -14.86
C ILE A 132 18.45 17.10 -16.28
N ALA A 133 19.61 17.33 -16.91
CA ALA A 133 19.66 17.71 -18.32
C ALA A 133 19.02 16.64 -19.22
N LYS A 134 19.42 15.37 -19.06
CA LYS A 134 18.90 14.25 -19.87
C LYS A 134 17.39 14.03 -19.71
N ILE A 135 16.83 14.24 -18.52
CA ILE A 135 15.38 14.05 -18.31
C ILE A 135 14.56 15.20 -18.90
N LEU A 136 15.15 16.40 -19.02
CA LEU A 136 14.51 17.54 -19.65
C LEU A 136 14.16 17.20 -21.11
N ASP A 137 15.11 16.61 -21.85
CA ASP A 137 14.96 16.23 -23.26
C ASP A 137 13.92 15.13 -23.51
N VAL A 138 13.76 14.19 -22.58
CA VAL A 138 12.88 13.02 -22.77
C VAL A 138 11.43 13.30 -22.40
N GLY A 139 11.17 14.34 -21.60
CA GLY A 139 9.80 14.65 -21.20
C GLY A 139 9.69 15.49 -19.93
N GLY A 140 10.63 16.39 -19.69
CA GLY A 140 10.58 17.35 -18.61
C GLY A 140 10.92 16.80 -17.20
N ILE A 141 11.39 17.72 -16.36
CA ILE A 141 11.83 17.44 -14.99
C ILE A 141 10.60 17.15 -14.11
N PRO A 142 10.60 16.04 -13.34
CA PRO A 142 9.56 15.77 -12.35
C PRO A 142 9.43 16.91 -11.33
N LYS A 143 8.20 17.35 -11.03
CA LYS A 143 7.95 18.40 -10.02
C LYS A 143 8.61 18.12 -8.66
N SER A 144 8.69 16.86 -8.25
CA SER A 144 9.33 16.46 -6.99
C SER A 144 10.84 16.69 -6.95
N TRP A 145 11.50 16.92 -8.09
CA TRP A 145 12.93 17.24 -8.16
C TRP A 145 13.17 18.75 -8.06
N LEU A 146 12.21 19.56 -8.52
CA LEU A 146 12.29 21.03 -8.46
C LEU A 146 12.24 21.56 -7.02
N VAL A 147 11.53 20.89 -6.12
CA VAL A 147 11.42 21.28 -4.70
C VAL A 147 12.75 21.16 -3.95
N LYS A 148 13.73 20.43 -4.49
CA LYS A 148 15.08 20.29 -3.90
C LYS A 148 16.11 21.28 -4.49
N LEU A 149 15.72 22.10 -5.48
CA LEU A 149 16.58 23.10 -6.12
C LEU A 149 16.31 24.53 -5.60
N MET A 150 15.27 24.72 -4.78
CA MET A 150 14.99 25.93 -4.00
C MET A 150 15.36 25.70 -2.55
#